data_AF-A0A8T6DFR3-F1
#
_entry.id   AF-A0A8T6DFR3-F1
#
_cell.length_a   1.000
_cell.length_b   1.000
_cell.length_c   1.000
_cell.angle_alpha   90.00
_cell.angle_beta   90.00
_cell.angle_gamma   90.00
#
_symmetry.space_group_name_H-M   'P 1'
#
loop_
_entity.id
_entity.type
_entity.pdbx_description
1 polymer ?
#
loop_
_entity_poly.entity_id
_entity_poly.type
_entity_poly.pdbx_seq_one_letter_code
_entity_poly.pdbx_strand_id
1 'polypeptide(L)'
;MEPPAPPSERTIVNAVLIAAVVGLKYLLPLLLIPFPFFAGWGNFVLDSVDGDLLIPLGLSDPVYQLIDKSADYVTYVGMVVAAWRWPVRRAVIAFFVLRTIGQALFFITGNEIVFFLFPNFLEPLFLVYATILFFKRGDAPAFFARHAVLIWVLVIAYKLQDEFITHVANVDRSELISRLFGG
;
A
#
# COMPACT_ATOMS: atom_id res chain seq x y z
N MET A 1 45.75 7.98 -8.16
CA MET A 1 44.39 7.75 -7.64
C MET A 1 44.40 6.38 -7.00
N GLU A 2 44.25 6.33 -5.69
CA GLU A 2 44.16 5.07 -4.95
C GLU A 2 42.77 4.47 -5.19
N PRO A 3 42.64 3.14 -5.42
CA PRO A 3 41.34 2.52 -5.61
C PRO A 3 40.49 2.64 -4.33
N PRO A 4 39.15 2.80 -4.45
CA PRO A 4 38.29 2.91 -3.29
C PRO A 4 38.37 1.64 -2.44
N ALA A 5 38.39 1.82 -1.12
CA ALA A 5 38.37 0.70 -0.17
C ALA A 5 37.12 -0.17 -0.40
N PRO A 6 37.25 -1.51 -0.27
CA PRO A 6 36.10 -2.40 -0.44
C PRO A 6 35.02 -2.11 0.61
N PRO A 7 33.73 -2.24 0.26
CA PRO A 7 32.64 -2.03 1.20
C PRO A 7 32.70 -3.03 2.36
N SER A 8 32.30 -2.58 3.55
CA SER A 8 32.24 -3.45 4.73
C SER A 8 31.21 -4.57 4.56
N GLU A 9 31.40 -5.69 5.26
CA GLU A 9 30.44 -6.81 5.27
C GLU A 9 29.01 -6.34 5.64
N ARG A 10 28.89 -5.45 6.62
CA ARG A 10 27.61 -4.84 7.01
C ARG A 10 26.97 -4.06 5.87
N THR A 11 27.77 -3.33 5.08
CA THR A 11 27.28 -2.58 3.90
C THR A 11 26.71 -3.53 2.85
N ILE A 12 27.37 -4.67 2.61
CA ILE A 12 26.92 -5.68 1.65
C ILE A 12 25.60 -6.31 2.12
N VAL A 13 25.52 -6.70 3.39
CA VAL A 13 24.30 -7.29 3.98
C VAL A 13 23.12 -6.31 3.87
N ASN A 14 23.31 -5.04 4.23
CA ASN A 14 22.26 -4.02 4.11
C ASN A 14 21.79 -3.85 2.66
N ALA A 15 22.72 -3.80 1.70
CA ALA A 15 22.38 -3.68 0.29
C ALA A 15 21.54 -4.88 -0.21
N VAL A 16 21.88 -6.10 0.21
CA VAL A 16 21.12 -7.31 -0.12
C VAL A 16 19.71 -7.25 0.48
N LEU A 17 19.57 -6.82 1.74
CA LEU A 17 18.27 -6.69 2.40
C LEU A 17 17.39 -5.63 1.73
N ILE A 18 17.95 -4.46 1.40
CA ILE A 18 17.26 -3.42 0.64
C ILE A 18 16.79 -3.97 -0.69
N ALA A 19 17.67 -4.61 -1.46
CA ALA A 19 17.33 -5.19 -2.75
C ALA A 19 16.23 -6.26 -2.64
N ALA A 20 16.25 -7.06 -1.57
CA ALA A 20 15.23 -8.08 -1.32
C ALA A 20 13.85 -7.46 -1.02
N VAL A 21 13.78 -6.46 -0.14
CA VAL A 21 12.53 -5.79 0.21
C VAL A 21 11.96 -5.03 -1.00
N VAL A 22 12.80 -4.26 -1.70
CA VAL A 22 12.41 -3.55 -2.92
C VAL A 22 11.96 -4.53 -4.00
N GLY A 23 12.69 -5.63 -4.19
CA GLY A 23 12.30 -6.70 -5.12
C GLY A 23 10.94 -7.30 -4.77
N LEU A 24 10.66 -7.50 -3.49
CA LEU A 24 9.37 -8.01 -3.02
C LEU A 24 8.23 -7.02 -3.29
N LYS A 25 8.46 -5.71 -3.13
CA LYS A 25 7.49 -4.65 -3.46
C LYS A 25 7.04 -4.67 -4.92
N TYR A 26 7.87 -5.12 -5.86
CA TYR A 26 7.45 -5.29 -7.25
C TYR A 26 6.97 -6.71 -7.58
N LEU A 27 7.46 -7.73 -6.88
CA LEU A 27 7.06 -9.12 -7.10
C LEU A 27 5.62 -9.37 -6.65
N LEU A 28 5.21 -8.88 -5.47
CA LEU A 28 3.87 -9.09 -4.93
C LEU A 28 2.77 -8.54 -5.86
N PRO A 29 2.87 -7.33 -6.43
CA PRO A 29 1.95 -6.84 -7.44
C PRO A 29 1.76 -7.76 -8.65
N LEU A 30 2.84 -8.38 -9.13
CA LEU A 30 2.78 -9.31 -10.25
C LEU A 30 2.05 -10.61 -9.87
N LEU A 31 2.19 -11.03 -8.61
CA LEU A 31 1.51 -12.20 -8.06
C LEU A 31 0.01 -11.96 -7.79
N LEU A 32 -0.48 -10.71 -7.87
CA LEU A 32 -1.92 -10.43 -7.77
C LEU A 32 -2.74 -11.13 -8.86
N ILE A 33 -2.15 -11.36 -10.03
CA ILE A 33 -2.83 -11.99 -11.16
C ILE A 33 -3.12 -13.48 -10.87
N PRO A 34 -2.12 -14.32 -10.53
CA PRO A 34 -2.37 -15.72 -10.19
C PRO A 34 -2.92 -15.94 -8.77
N PHE A 35 -2.55 -15.08 -7.81
CA PHE A 35 -2.84 -15.29 -6.38
C PHE A 35 -3.39 -14.02 -5.71
N PRO A 36 -4.52 -13.46 -6.16
CA PRO A 36 -5.02 -12.15 -5.73
C PRO A 36 -5.21 -12.01 -4.22
N PHE A 37 -5.62 -13.10 -3.54
CA PHE A 37 -5.79 -13.10 -2.08
C PHE A 37 -4.45 -13.02 -1.35
N PHE A 38 -3.55 -13.99 -1.58
CA PHE A 38 -2.27 -14.05 -0.86
C PHE A 38 -1.35 -12.89 -1.22
N ALA A 39 -1.25 -12.56 -2.50
CA ALA A 39 -0.44 -11.44 -2.96
C ALA A 39 -1.02 -10.09 -2.51
N GLY A 40 -2.35 -9.94 -2.48
CA GLY A 40 -3.00 -8.71 -2.00
C GLY A 40 -2.70 -8.45 -0.53
N TRP A 41 -2.96 -9.43 0.34
CA TRP A 41 -2.65 -9.29 1.77
C TRP A 41 -1.15 -9.22 2.05
N GLY A 42 -0.33 -9.96 1.30
CA GLY A 42 1.13 -9.88 1.39
C GLY A 42 1.65 -8.49 1.03
N ASN A 43 1.12 -7.87 -0.04
CA ASN A 43 1.48 -6.52 -0.44
C ASN A 43 1.08 -5.51 0.64
N PHE A 44 -0.17 -5.58 1.11
CA PHE A 44 -0.68 -4.71 2.17
C PHE A 44 0.17 -4.76 3.45
N VAL A 45 0.57 -5.97 3.88
CA VAL A 45 1.43 -6.14 5.07
C VAL A 45 2.82 -5.56 4.81
N LEU A 46 3.41 -5.81 3.65
CA LEU A 46 4.73 -5.28 3.31
C LEU A 46 4.74 -3.76 3.30
N ASP A 47 3.78 -3.12 2.64
CA ASP A 47 3.65 -1.66 2.55
C ASP A 47 3.36 -1.00 3.92
N SER A 48 2.91 -1.78 4.91
CA SER A 48 2.72 -1.27 6.28
C SER A 48 4.01 -1.23 7.11
N VAL A 49 5.07 -1.94 6.70
CA VAL A 49 6.31 -2.11 7.49
C VAL A 49 7.59 -1.80 6.73
N ASP A 50 7.53 -1.57 5.43
CA ASP A 50 8.69 -1.43 4.57
C ASP A 50 9.53 -0.17 4.85
N GLY A 51 8.91 0.95 5.22
CA GLY A 51 9.61 2.14 5.69
C GLY A 51 10.48 1.84 6.92
N ASP A 52 9.91 1.12 7.89
CA ASP A 52 10.61 0.69 9.11
C ASP A 52 11.71 -0.34 8.83
N LEU A 53 11.64 -1.05 7.70
CA LEU A 53 12.70 -1.95 7.25
C LEU A 53 13.80 -1.22 6.47
N LEU A 54 13.43 -0.34 5.53
CA LEU A 54 14.35 0.22 4.55
C LEU A 54 15.14 1.43 5.04
N ILE A 55 14.51 2.33 5.80
CA ILE A 55 15.17 3.56 6.29
C ILE A 55 16.34 3.21 7.24
N PRO A 56 16.20 2.32 8.24
CA PRO A 56 17.31 1.95 9.12
C PRO A 56 18.45 1.20 8.41
N LEU A 57 18.18 0.58 7.26
CA LEU A 57 19.20 -0.09 6.44
C LEU A 57 20.06 0.89 5.63
N GLY A 58 19.68 2.17 5.59
CA GLY A 58 20.43 3.25 4.93
C GLY A 58 19.82 3.74 3.63
N LEU A 59 18.57 3.35 3.31
CA LEU A 59 17.83 3.96 2.20
C LEU A 59 17.34 5.34 2.62
N SER A 60 17.65 6.38 1.85
CA SER A 60 17.22 7.74 2.20
C SER A 60 15.71 7.91 1.97
N ASP A 61 15.05 8.68 2.85
CA ASP A 61 13.61 8.93 2.78
C ASP A 61 13.13 9.39 1.38
N PRO A 62 13.82 10.30 0.66
CA PRO A 62 13.36 10.71 -0.67
C PRO A 62 13.41 9.58 -1.71
N VAL A 63 14.41 8.69 -1.62
CA VAL A 63 14.55 7.54 -2.52
C VAL A 63 13.51 6.48 -2.17
N TYR A 64 13.32 6.21 -0.87
CA TYR A 64 12.27 5.34 -0.37
C TYR A 64 10.89 5.79 -0.87
N GLN A 65 10.53 7.07 -0.68
CA GLN A 65 9.25 7.63 -1.12
C GLN A 65 9.01 7.47 -2.63
N LEU A 66 10.05 7.59 -3.46
CA LEU A 66 9.93 7.37 -4.89
C LEU A 66 9.71 5.89 -5.23
N ILE A 67 10.46 4.99 -4.60
CA ILE A 67 10.30 3.54 -4.77
C ILE A 67 8.90 3.13 -4.34
N ASP A 68 8.49 3.54 -3.15
CA ASP A 68 7.18 3.25 -2.56
C ASP A 68 6.05 3.63 -3.51
N LYS A 69 5.98 4.91 -3.91
CA LYS A 69 4.92 5.37 -4.83
C LYS A 69 4.95 4.69 -6.19
N SER A 70 6.13 4.32 -6.69
CA SER A 70 6.22 3.60 -7.95
C SER A 70 5.73 2.15 -7.82
N ALA A 71 6.05 1.47 -6.73
CA ALA A 71 5.58 0.13 -6.42
C ALA A 71 4.06 0.12 -6.22
N ASP A 72 3.53 1.07 -5.45
CA ASP A 72 2.09 1.35 -5.30
C ASP A 72 1.36 1.40 -6.63
N TYR A 73 1.91 2.14 -7.60
CA TYR A 73 1.29 2.27 -8.91
C TYR A 73 1.29 0.94 -9.68
N VAL A 74 2.37 0.15 -9.57
CA VAL A 74 2.41 -1.22 -10.12
C VAL A 74 1.36 -2.11 -9.46
N THR A 75 1.18 -1.99 -8.13
CA THR A 75 0.09 -2.65 -7.39
C THR A 75 -1.28 -2.30 -7.96
N TYR A 76 -1.55 -1.01 -8.18
CA TYR A 76 -2.84 -0.56 -8.72
C TYR A 76 -3.12 -1.10 -10.13
N VAL A 77 -2.09 -1.12 -10.99
CA VAL A 77 -2.20 -1.77 -12.31
C VAL A 77 -2.45 -3.27 -12.16
N GLY A 78 -1.72 -3.95 -11.28
CA GLY A 78 -1.91 -5.37 -10.98
C GLY A 78 -3.33 -5.69 -10.49
N MET A 79 -3.91 -4.84 -9.64
CA MET A 79 -5.29 -4.96 -9.17
C MET A 79 -6.30 -4.85 -10.31
N VAL A 80 -6.12 -3.91 -11.25
CA VAL A 80 -7.01 -3.79 -12.43
C VAL A 80 -6.92 -5.03 -13.31
N VAL A 81 -5.71 -5.53 -13.55
CA VAL A 81 -5.50 -6.74 -14.38
C VAL A 81 -6.13 -7.96 -13.72
N ALA A 82 -5.89 -8.16 -12.42
CA ALA A 82 -6.47 -9.28 -11.66
C ALA A 82 -8.00 -9.21 -11.62
N ALA A 83 -8.57 -8.01 -11.45
CA ALA A 83 -10.01 -7.79 -11.39
C ALA A 83 -10.69 -7.71 -12.77
N TRP A 84 -9.97 -7.90 -13.88
CA TRP A 84 -10.51 -7.69 -15.22
C TRP A 84 -11.72 -8.57 -15.56
N ARG A 85 -11.82 -9.74 -14.93
CA ARG A 85 -12.95 -10.67 -15.06
C ARG A 85 -13.90 -10.66 -13.87
N TRP A 86 -13.68 -9.80 -12.88
CA TRP A 86 -14.51 -9.75 -11.68
C TRP A 86 -15.74 -8.88 -11.91
N PRO A 87 -16.89 -9.20 -11.29
CA PRO A 87 -18.09 -8.36 -11.32
C PRO A 87 -17.86 -6.92 -10.86
N VAL A 88 -16.92 -6.70 -9.94
CA VAL A 88 -16.58 -5.36 -9.41
C VAL A 88 -15.63 -4.57 -10.32
N ARG A 89 -15.30 -5.07 -11.53
CA ARG A 89 -14.35 -4.42 -12.45
C ARG A 89 -14.62 -2.94 -12.67
N ARG A 90 -15.88 -2.54 -12.84
CA ARG A 90 -16.23 -1.13 -13.09
C ARG A 90 -15.84 -0.23 -11.90
N ALA A 91 -16.07 -0.70 -10.68
CA ALA A 91 -15.67 0.00 -9.47
C ALA A 91 -14.14 0.04 -9.34
N VAL A 92 -13.47 -1.09 -9.59
CA VAL A 92 -11.99 -1.17 -9.60
C VAL A 92 -11.38 -0.17 -10.59
N ILE A 93 -11.89 -0.11 -11.83
CA ILE A 93 -11.41 0.85 -12.84
C ILE A 93 -11.70 2.29 -12.40
N ALA A 94 -12.89 2.57 -11.85
CA ALA A 94 -13.23 3.91 -11.39
C ALA A 94 -12.29 4.40 -10.27
N PHE A 95 -12.03 3.55 -9.27
CA PHE A 95 -11.09 3.88 -8.20
C PHE A 95 -9.64 3.91 -8.66
N PHE A 96 -9.26 3.09 -9.65
CA PHE A 96 -7.96 3.19 -10.30
C PHE A 96 -7.77 4.55 -10.98
N VAL A 97 -8.74 5.01 -11.76
CA VAL A 97 -8.69 6.34 -12.38
C VAL A 97 -8.59 7.43 -11.32
N LEU A 98 -9.41 7.37 -10.27
CA LEU A 98 -9.35 8.30 -9.15
C LEU A 98 -7.95 8.33 -8.51
N ARG A 99 -7.37 7.15 -8.27
CA ARG A 99 -6.04 7.01 -7.65
C ARG A 99 -4.93 7.54 -8.55
N THR A 100 -5.01 7.29 -9.86
CA THR A 100 -4.08 7.83 -10.86
C THR A 100 -4.14 9.35 -10.90
N ILE A 101 -5.34 9.96 -10.83
CA ILE A 101 -5.49 11.41 -10.74
C ILE A 101 -4.83 11.95 -9.46
N GLY A 102 -5.13 11.35 -8.30
CA GLY A 102 -4.52 11.75 -7.03
C GLY A 102 -2.99 11.62 -7.05
N GLN A 103 -2.46 10.55 -7.63
CA GLN A 103 -1.02 10.33 -7.72
C GLN A 103 -0.34 11.32 -8.68
N ALA A 104 -0.95 11.60 -9.84
CA ALA A 104 -0.46 12.60 -10.78
C ALA A 104 -0.45 14.00 -10.16
N LEU A 105 -1.52 14.37 -9.45
CA LEU A 105 -1.60 15.65 -8.73
C LEU A 105 -0.53 15.75 -7.63
N PHE A 106 -0.28 14.68 -6.87
CA PHE A 106 0.82 14.65 -5.91
C PHE A 106 2.18 14.86 -6.59
N PHE A 107 2.47 14.19 -7.71
CA PHE A 107 3.75 14.37 -8.40
C PHE A 107 3.95 15.78 -8.96
N ILE A 108 2.88 16.47 -9.36
CA ILE A 108 2.94 17.85 -9.85
C ILE A 108 3.09 18.85 -8.69
N THR A 109 2.38 18.63 -7.59
CA THR A 109 2.24 19.63 -6.51
C THR A 109 3.16 19.39 -5.30
N GLY A 110 3.62 18.15 -5.11
CA GLY A 110 4.31 17.70 -3.89
C GLY A 110 3.44 17.70 -2.63
N ASN A 111 2.13 17.95 -2.75
CA ASN A 111 1.25 18.16 -1.60
C ASN A 111 0.53 16.87 -1.19
N GLU A 112 0.77 16.42 0.04
CA GLU A 112 0.18 15.20 0.60
C GLU A 112 -1.34 15.31 0.84
N ILE A 113 -1.89 16.51 1.01
CA ILE A 113 -3.34 16.75 1.15
C ILE A 113 -4.12 16.19 -0.05
N VAL A 114 -3.47 16.06 -1.21
CA VAL A 114 -4.06 15.42 -2.39
C VAL A 114 -4.54 14.00 -2.06
N PHE A 115 -3.84 13.22 -1.23
CA PHE A 115 -4.28 11.86 -0.91
C PHE A 115 -5.49 11.81 0.04
N PHE A 116 -5.71 12.86 0.84
CA PHE A 116 -6.93 13.03 1.61
C PHE A 116 -8.14 13.34 0.70
N LEU A 117 -7.93 14.17 -0.33
CA LEU A 117 -8.99 14.48 -1.31
C LEU A 117 -9.26 13.33 -2.29
N PHE A 118 -8.25 12.49 -2.52
CA PHE A 118 -8.29 11.33 -3.42
C PHE A 118 -7.94 10.05 -2.65
N PRO A 119 -8.78 9.64 -1.68
CA PRO A 119 -8.48 8.51 -0.81
C PRO A 119 -8.43 7.19 -1.59
N ASN A 120 -7.51 6.31 -1.18
CA ASN A 120 -7.33 5.01 -1.81
C ASN A 120 -8.43 4.01 -1.40
N PHE A 121 -9.58 4.06 -2.07
CA PHE A 121 -10.62 3.02 -1.94
C PHE A 121 -10.38 1.79 -2.83
N LEU A 122 -9.43 1.88 -3.78
CA LEU A 122 -9.10 0.79 -4.69
C LEU A 122 -8.57 -0.43 -3.93
N GLU A 123 -7.55 -0.22 -3.11
CA GLU A 123 -6.91 -1.29 -2.34
C GLU A 123 -7.88 -2.01 -1.39
N PRO A 124 -8.61 -1.34 -0.48
CA PRO A 124 -9.52 -2.03 0.44
C PRO A 124 -10.65 -2.74 -0.30
N LEU A 125 -11.19 -2.16 -1.39
CA LEU A 125 -12.17 -2.85 -2.24
C LEU A 125 -11.58 -4.14 -2.83
N PHE A 126 -10.36 -4.06 -3.37
CA PHE A 126 -9.67 -5.19 -3.95
C PHE A 126 -9.43 -6.29 -2.91
N LEU A 127 -8.88 -5.95 -1.74
CA LEU A 127 -8.59 -6.90 -0.66
C LEU A 127 -9.86 -7.59 -0.15
N VAL A 128 -10.93 -6.83 0.08
CA VAL A 128 -12.21 -7.40 0.52
C VAL A 128 -12.77 -8.34 -0.55
N TYR A 129 -12.80 -7.92 -1.81
CA TYR A 129 -13.34 -8.76 -2.87
C TYR A 129 -12.48 -10.00 -3.12
N ALA A 130 -11.16 -9.88 -3.10
CA ALA A 130 -10.22 -11.01 -3.21
C ALA A 130 -10.43 -12.01 -2.06
N THR A 131 -10.66 -11.51 -0.84
CA THR A 131 -10.98 -12.33 0.34
C THR A 131 -12.30 -13.08 0.15
N ILE A 132 -13.35 -12.39 -0.29
CA ILE A 132 -14.64 -13.03 -0.56
C ILE A 132 -14.49 -14.07 -1.68
N LEU A 133 -13.75 -13.74 -2.75
CA LEU A 133 -13.50 -14.66 -3.86
C LEU A 133 -12.75 -15.92 -3.40
N PHE A 134 -11.77 -15.79 -2.51
CA PHE A 134 -11.03 -16.91 -1.96
C PHE A 134 -11.92 -17.88 -1.17
N PHE A 135 -12.80 -17.34 -0.30
CA PHE A 135 -13.65 -18.17 0.58
C PHE A 135 -14.98 -18.61 -0.04
N LYS A 136 -15.56 -17.80 -0.94
CA LYS A 136 -16.89 -18.04 -1.54
C LYS A 136 -16.83 -18.45 -3.01
N ARG A 137 -15.67 -18.30 -3.67
CA ARG A 137 -15.46 -18.72 -5.06
C ARG A 137 -16.55 -18.20 -5.99
N GLY A 138 -17.29 -19.07 -6.67
CA GLY A 138 -18.37 -18.69 -7.59
C GLY A 138 -19.51 -17.89 -6.94
N ASP A 139 -19.74 -18.05 -5.63
CA ASP A 139 -20.79 -17.33 -4.89
C ASP A 139 -20.35 -15.93 -4.42
N ALA A 140 -19.09 -15.56 -4.66
CA ALA A 140 -18.54 -14.25 -4.29
C ALA A 140 -19.38 -13.05 -4.77
N PRO A 141 -19.91 -13.02 -6.00
CA PRO A 141 -20.72 -11.89 -6.48
C PRO A 141 -22.02 -11.74 -5.67
N ALA A 142 -22.71 -12.84 -5.40
CA ALA A 142 -23.96 -12.86 -4.64
C ALA A 142 -23.71 -12.50 -3.16
N PHE A 143 -22.62 -13.01 -2.58
CA PHE A 143 -22.22 -12.68 -1.22
C PHE A 143 -21.91 -11.19 -1.08
N PHE A 144 -21.12 -10.64 -2.00
CA PHE A 144 -20.77 -9.21 -2.00
C PHE A 144 -22.01 -8.33 -2.11
N ALA A 145 -22.91 -8.64 -3.06
CA ALA A 145 -24.14 -7.86 -3.24
C ALA A 145 -25.04 -7.88 -1.99
N ARG A 146 -25.18 -9.06 -1.34
CA ARG A 146 -25.99 -9.21 -0.13
C ARG A 146 -25.45 -8.40 1.06
N HIS A 147 -24.13 -8.25 1.16
CA HIS A 147 -23.47 -7.59 2.29
C HIS A 147 -22.84 -6.24 1.91
N ALA A 148 -23.20 -5.67 0.76
CA ALA A 148 -22.53 -4.51 0.18
C ALA A 148 -22.51 -3.32 1.14
N VAL A 149 -23.64 -3.04 1.82
CA VAL A 149 -23.74 -1.94 2.79
C VAL A 149 -22.74 -2.14 3.94
N LEU A 150 -22.71 -3.33 4.55
CA LEU A 150 -21.80 -3.63 5.64
C LEU A 150 -20.33 -3.53 5.19
N ILE A 151 -20.02 -4.08 4.02
CA ILE A 151 -18.68 -4.03 3.44
C ILE A 151 -18.24 -2.57 3.26
N TRP A 152 -19.08 -1.72 2.66
CA TRP A 152 -18.76 -0.32 2.43
C TRP A 152 -18.64 0.48 3.73
N VAL A 153 -19.47 0.21 4.73
CA VAL A 153 -19.33 0.80 6.06
C VAL A 153 -17.97 0.46 6.66
N LEU A 154 -17.54 -0.81 6.58
CA LEU A 154 -16.23 -1.22 7.08
C LEU A 154 -15.06 -0.60 6.31
N VAL A 155 -15.15 -0.54 4.98
CA VAL A 155 -14.12 0.07 4.12
C VAL A 155 -13.98 1.57 4.41
N ILE A 156 -15.10 2.28 4.55
CA ILE A 156 -15.11 3.71 4.88
C ILE A 156 -14.60 3.92 6.31
N ALA A 157 -15.06 3.14 7.28
CA ALA A 157 -14.58 3.23 8.66
C ALA A 157 -13.07 2.99 8.76
N TYR A 158 -12.56 1.98 8.04
CA TYR A 158 -11.12 1.74 7.94
C TYR A 158 -10.37 2.96 7.38
N LYS A 159 -10.87 3.57 6.30
CA LYS A 159 -10.23 4.75 5.72
C LYS A 159 -10.34 6.02 6.55
N LEU A 160 -11.46 6.25 7.22
CA LEU A 160 -11.59 7.37 8.15
C LEU A 160 -10.69 7.20 9.39
N GLN A 161 -10.52 5.97 9.87
CA GLN A 161 -9.56 5.66 10.94
C GLN A 161 -8.13 5.98 10.49
N ASP A 162 -7.75 5.56 9.28
CA ASP A 162 -6.44 5.80 8.68
C ASP A 162 -6.15 7.32 8.58
N GLU A 163 -7.12 8.10 8.11
CA GLU A 163 -7.04 9.57 8.08
C GLU A 163 -6.99 10.19 9.47
N PHE A 164 -7.78 9.70 10.44
CA PHE A 164 -7.74 10.19 11.81
C PHE A 164 -6.38 9.91 12.47
N ILE A 165 -5.81 8.73 12.28
CA ILE A 165 -4.48 8.37 12.79
C ILE A 165 -3.38 9.18 12.10
N THR A 166 -3.53 9.46 10.81
CA THR A 166 -2.51 10.15 10.01
C THR A 166 -2.58 11.68 10.18
N HIS A 167 -3.75 12.26 10.46
CA HIS A 167 -3.92 13.71 10.58
C HIS A 167 -4.22 14.21 12.00
N VAL A 168 -4.95 13.46 12.83
CA VAL A 168 -5.20 13.84 14.23
C VAL A 168 -4.09 13.35 15.14
N ALA A 169 -3.55 12.13 14.93
CA ALA A 169 -2.45 11.62 15.75
C ALA A 169 -1.03 12.00 15.25
N ASN A 170 -0.91 12.78 14.16
CA ASN A 170 0.32 13.51 13.80
C ASN A 170 0.39 14.92 14.39
N VAL A 171 -0.66 15.37 15.08
CA VAL A 171 -0.44 16.17 16.28
C VAL A 171 -0.09 15.14 17.36
N ASP A 172 1.21 14.89 17.54
CA ASP A 172 1.76 14.33 18.78
C ASP A 172 1.68 12.82 19.09
N ARG A 173 2.02 11.92 18.15
CA ARG A 173 2.46 10.57 18.56
C ARG A 173 3.68 10.61 19.51
N SER A 174 4.61 11.55 19.30
CA SER A 174 5.78 11.74 20.15
C SER A 174 5.47 12.42 21.49
N GLU A 175 4.57 13.41 21.52
CA GLU A 175 4.23 14.11 22.78
C GLU A 175 3.27 13.28 23.66
N LEU A 176 2.42 12.41 23.08
CA LEU A 176 1.53 11.54 23.82
C LEU A 176 2.28 10.37 24.49
N ILE A 177 3.31 9.81 23.83
CA ILE A 177 4.22 8.82 24.41
C ILE A 177 5.15 9.47 25.45
N SER A 178 5.67 10.68 25.18
CA SER A 178 6.44 11.46 26.16
C SER A 178 5.63 11.79 27.42
N ARG A 179 4.34 12.14 27.29
CA ARG A 179 3.46 12.42 28.44
C ARG A 179 3.04 11.18 29.22
N LEU A 180 2.99 9.99 28.60
CA LEU A 180 2.64 8.74 29.27
C LEU A 180 3.83 8.05 29.93
N PHE A 181 5.05 8.26 29.43
CA PHE A 181 6.27 7.60 29.92
C PHE A 181 7.36 8.55 30.47
N GLY A 182 7.15 9.87 30.37
CA GLY A 182 8.07 10.91 30.83
C GLY A 182 7.54 11.72 32.02
N GLY A 183 6.90 11.04 32.97
CA GLY A 183 6.70 11.54 34.34
C GLY A 183 7.87 11.15 35.24
#